data_AF-A0A3M6T724-F1
#
_entry.id   AF-A0A3M6T724-F1
#
_cell.length_a   1.000
_cell.length_b   1.000
_cell.length_c   1.000
_cell.angle_alpha   90.00
_cell.angle_beta   90.00
_cell.angle_gamma   90.00
#
_symmetry.space_group_name_H-M   'P 1'
#
loop_
_entity.id
_entity.type
_entity.pdbx_description
1 polymer ?
#
loop_
_entity_poly.entity_id
_entity_poly.type
_entity_poly.pdbx_seq_one_letter_code
_entity_poly.pdbx_strand_id
1 'polypeptide(L)'
;MTRLISASTGINGAYCDDKGWTLIARVSNADHKKWMDDQGNWWYDIRGAVERILDPSSNTDMISSAFWLVGGKEFKTTRSDDRSHTHFLQTNVTETLEMAKFGFSDRCLGSCNVQYGGQYKSTEGFQQASCNGNIQSVLKIGFLCDWDSGDGSVMMIGGGGSNCLGADHGIGITEDNEASFEYGSRETDFGQDETVTESYSLNLWIR
;
A
#
# COMPACT_ATOMS: atom_id res chain seq x y z
N MET A 1 -23.05 -14.30 -3.35
CA MET A 1 -22.94 -15.66 -2.76
C MET A 1 -21.45 -15.87 -2.54
N THR A 2 -20.97 -15.63 -1.32
CA THR A 2 -19.55 -15.63 -0.96
C THR A 2 -18.92 -16.98 -1.30
N ARG A 3 -17.92 -17.01 -2.19
CA ARG A 3 -17.15 -18.22 -2.47
C ARG A 3 -15.84 -18.19 -1.68
N LEU A 4 -15.75 -19.08 -0.70
CA LEU A 4 -14.47 -19.57 -0.19
C LEU A 4 -13.78 -20.31 -1.35
N ILE A 5 -12.86 -19.64 -2.04
CA ILE A 5 -12.01 -20.34 -3.00
C ILE A 5 -10.83 -20.87 -2.21
N SER A 6 -10.86 -22.17 -1.96
CA SER A 6 -9.65 -22.97 -1.81
C SER A 6 -8.81 -22.74 -3.07
N ALA A 7 -7.88 -21.78 -3.04
CA ALA A 7 -6.71 -21.86 -3.90
C ALA A 7 -6.13 -23.27 -3.71
N SER A 8 -5.55 -23.87 -4.74
CA SER A 8 -4.98 -25.23 -4.70
C SER A 8 -3.89 -25.44 -3.63
N THR A 9 -3.64 -24.43 -2.81
CA THR A 9 -2.80 -24.38 -1.61
C THR A 9 -3.53 -23.78 -0.39
N GLY A 10 -4.76 -24.22 -0.07
CA GLY A 10 -5.31 -24.22 1.30
C GLY A 10 -5.09 -22.99 2.21
N ILE A 11 -5.25 -21.75 1.72
CA ILE A 11 -5.18 -20.57 2.59
C ILE A 11 -6.56 -20.36 3.24
N ASN A 12 -6.73 -20.87 4.45
CA ASN A 12 -7.84 -20.49 5.32
C ASN A 12 -7.64 -19.02 5.74
N GLY A 13 -8.58 -18.12 5.38
CA GLY A 13 -8.61 -16.75 5.94
C GLY A 13 -8.21 -15.60 5.01
N ALA A 14 -8.51 -15.66 3.71
CA ALA A 14 -8.47 -14.49 2.85
C ALA A 14 -9.83 -14.23 2.22
N TYR A 15 -10.23 -12.96 2.12
CA TYR A 15 -11.42 -12.58 1.36
C TYR A 15 -11.09 -12.57 -0.13
N CYS A 16 -11.89 -13.28 -0.92
CA CYS A 16 -11.82 -13.25 -2.39
C CYS A 16 -13.11 -12.66 -2.96
N ASP A 17 -12.99 -11.71 -3.89
CA ASP A 17 -14.15 -11.19 -4.61
C ASP A 17 -14.59 -12.14 -5.74
N ASP A 18 -15.79 -11.90 -6.28
CA ASP A 18 -16.36 -12.72 -7.36
C ASP A 18 -15.58 -12.59 -8.70
N LYS A 19 -14.57 -11.70 -8.77
CA LYS A 19 -13.69 -11.45 -9.92
C LYS A 19 -12.30 -12.06 -9.74
N GLY A 20 -12.08 -12.82 -8.65
CA GLY A 20 -10.84 -13.53 -8.36
C GLY A 20 -9.76 -12.69 -7.68
N TRP A 21 -10.07 -11.48 -7.21
CA TRP A 21 -9.13 -10.69 -6.42
C TRP A 21 -9.10 -11.17 -4.98
N THR A 22 -7.90 -11.32 -4.44
CA THR A 22 -7.67 -11.68 -3.03
C THR A 22 -7.27 -10.43 -2.25
N LEU A 23 -7.97 -10.14 -1.16
CA LEU A 23 -7.61 -9.09 -0.22
C LEU A 23 -6.40 -9.55 0.60
N ILE A 24 -5.29 -8.82 0.50
CA ILE A 24 -4.04 -9.17 1.18
C ILE A 24 -3.74 -8.27 2.37
N ALA A 25 -4.18 -7.02 2.31
CA ALA A 25 -3.92 -6.03 3.35
C ALA A 25 -4.96 -4.91 3.32
N ARG A 26 -5.08 -4.21 4.44
CA ARG A 26 -5.79 -2.93 4.58
C ARG A 26 -4.98 -2.01 5.47
N VAL A 27 -4.82 -0.78 5.03
CA VAL A 27 -4.12 0.30 5.72
C VAL A 27 -5.12 1.38 6.12
N SER A 28 -5.11 1.79 7.38
CA SER A 28 -6.14 2.62 8.01
C SER A 28 -5.53 3.60 9.00
N ASN A 29 -5.59 4.90 8.71
CA ASN A 29 -5.16 5.91 9.68
C ASN A 29 -6.10 6.04 10.90
N ALA A 30 -7.23 5.31 10.94
CA ALA A 30 -8.27 5.49 11.94
C ALA A 30 -8.09 4.61 13.19
N ASP A 31 -7.28 3.55 13.13
CA ASP A 31 -6.98 2.70 14.27
C ASP A 31 -5.61 3.01 14.88
N HIS A 32 -5.45 2.60 16.14
CA HIS A 32 -4.23 2.85 16.91
C HIS A 32 -3.10 1.87 16.58
N LYS A 33 -3.37 0.93 15.67
CA LYS A 33 -2.33 0.08 15.07
C LYS A 33 -1.81 0.87 13.88
N LYS A 34 -0.50 0.79 13.68
CA LYS A 34 0.15 1.43 12.57
C LYS A 34 0.93 0.37 11.85
N TRP A 35 0.74 0.29 10.54
CA TRP A 35 1.65 -0.44 9.65
C TRP A 35 3.07 0.11 9.78
N MET A 36 3.16 1.40 10.08
CA MET A 36 4.36 2.11 10.46
C MET A 36 4.49 2.06 11.99
N ASP A 37 4.69 0.86 12.54
CA ASP A 37 5.15 0.69 13.92
C ASP A 37 6.67 0.90 13.95
N ASP A 38 7.22 1.44 15.05
CA ASP A 38 8.62 1.86 15.20
C ASP A 38 9.64 0.68 15.03
N GLN A 39 9.15 -0.53 14.79
CA GLN A 39 9.91 -1.77 14.63
C GLN A 39 9.77 -2.35 13.21
N GLY A 40 8.91 -1.79 12.36
CA GLY A 40 8.60 -2.32 11.03
C GLY A 40 7.99 -3.72 11.04
N ASN A 41 7.49 -4.19 12.19
CA ASN A 41 7.04 -5.58 12.41
C ASN A 41 6.03 -6.03 11.36
N TRP A 42 5.11 -5.16 10.95
CA TRP A 42 4.08 -5.44 9.96
C TRP A 42 4.64 -5.76 8.57
N TRP A 43 5.80 -5.19 8.25
CA TRP A 43 6.48 -5.38 6.98
C TRP A 43 7.51 -6.52 7.03
N TYR A 44 8.19 -6.71 8.17
CA TYR A 44 9.33 -7.64 8.27
C TYR A 44 9.01 -8.97 8.96
N ASP A 45 8.19 -8.95 10.01
CA ASP A 45 8.14 -10.03 11.01
C ASP A 45 6.78 -10.72 11.14
N ILE A 46 5.68 -9.99 10.96
CA ILE A 46 4.34 -10.56 11.04
C ILE A 46 4.13 -11.52 9.87
N ARG A 47 3.87 -12.80 10.15
CA ARG A 47 3.54 -13.82 9.14
C ARG A 47 2.15 -14.45 9.30
N GLY A 48 1.41 -14.02 10.31
CA GLY A 48 0.04 -14.45 10.59
C GLY A 48 -1.00 -13.47 10.08
N ALA A 49 -2.24 -13.93 9.95
CA ALA A 49 -3.37 -13.04 9.71
C ALA A 49 -3.66 -12.18 10.96
N VAL A 50 -3.94 -10.89 10.74
CA VAL A 50 -4.31 -9.94 11.79
C VAL A 50 -5.65 -9.28 11.42
N GLU A 51 -6.50 -9.08 12.43
CA GLU A 51 -7.85 -8.49 12.33
C GLU A 51 -8.86 -9.24 11.44
N ARG A 52 -10.02 -8.60 11.20
CA ARG A 52 -11.15 -9.17 10.47
C ARG A 52 -10.90 -9.22 8.96
N ILE A 53 -10.20 -10.26 8.54
CA ILE A 53 -9.81 -10.53 7.14
C ILE A 53 -10.95 -10.69 6.13
N LEU A 54 -12.20 -10.83 6.60
CA LEU A 54 -13.35 -11.17 5.75
C LEU A 54 -14.27 -10.01 5.39
N ASP A 55 -14.04 -8.82 5.94
CA ASP A 55 -14.85 -7.65 5.61
C ASP A 55 -14.00 -6.55 4.96
N PRO A 56 -14.06 -6.36 3.62
CA PRO A 56 -13.35 -5.30 2.91
C PRO A 56 -13.82 -3.89 3.27
N SER A 57 -14.97 -3.75 3.96
CA SER A 57 -15.56 -2.45 4.29
C SER A 57 -15.22 -1.92 5.69
N SER A 58 -14.49 -2.68 6.52
CA SER A 58 -14.06 -2.18 7.83
C SER A 58 -12.99 -1.10 7.68
N ASN A 59 -13.04 -0.07 8.51
CA ASN A 59 -12.03 0.99 8.56
C ASN A 59 -11.03 0.74 9.68
N THR A 60 -10.24 -0.31 9.50
CA THR A 60 -9.26 -0.83 10.46
C THR A 60 -8.17 -1.52 9.69
N ASP A 61 -6.95 -1.54 10.21
CA ASP A 61 -5.87 -2.32 9.64
C ASP A 61 -6.21 -3.80 9.55
N MET A 62 -5.63 -4.47 8.57
CA MET A 62 -5.76 -5.91 8.37
C MET A 62 -4.60 -6.41 7.53
N ILE A 63 -4.05 -7.57 7.88
CA ILE A 63 -3.10 -8.28 7.03
C ILE A 63 -3.55 -9.73 6.93
N SER A 64 -3.61 -10.27 5.71
CA SER A 64 -3.88 -11.69 5.50
C SER A 64 -2.56 -12.43 5.29
N SER A 65 -2.47 -13.68 5.73
CA SER A 65 -1.35 -14.55 5.34
C SER A 65 -1.21 -14.69 3.81
N ALA A 66 -2.27 -14.40 3.05
CA ALA A 66 -2.20 -14.33 1.59
C ALA A 66 -1.18 -13.31 1.08
N PHE A 67 -0.88 -12.26 1.84
CA PHE A 67 0.11 -11.26 1.49
C PHE A 67 1.48 -11.89 1.19
N TRP A 68 1.86 -12.93 1.94
CA TRP A 68 3.15 -13.63 1.80
C TRP A 68 3.08 -14.92 1.01
N LEU A 69 1.92 -15.57 1.04
CA LEU A 69 1.75 -16.92 0.52
C LEU A 69 1.21 -16.96 -0.92
N VAL A 70 0.60 -15.87 -1.38
CA VAL A 70 -0.01 -15.81 -2.71
C VAL A 70 0.85 -14.95 -3.63
N GLY A 71 1.36 -15.57 -4.69
CA GLY A 71 1.87 -14.83 -5.83
C GLY A 71 0.73 -14.32 -6.70
N GLY A 72 0.67 -13.01 -6.91
CA GLY A 72 -0.20 -12.37 -7.90
C GLY A 72 0.60 -11.80 -9.05
N LYS A 73 -0.07 -11.57 -10.18
CA LYS A 73 0.48 -10.81 -11.31
C LYS A 73 -0.07 -9.40 -11.31
N GLU A 74 -1.34 -9.23 -10.94
CA GLU A 74 -1.97 -7.93 -10.87
C GLU A 74 -2.13 -7.50 -9.42
N PHE A 75 -1.87 -6.21 -9.17
CA PHE A 75 -2.13 -5.51 -7.91
C PHE A 75 -3.14 -4.39 -8.15
N LYS A 76 -4.06 -4.18 -7.22
CA LYS A 76 -4.93 -3.00 -7.21
C LYS A 76 -5.14 -2.48 -5.80
N THR A 77 -5.55 -1.23 -5.71
CA THR A 77 -6.02 -0.62 -4.46
C THR A 77 -7.44 -0.08 -4.60
N THR A 78 -8.22 -0.19 -3.52
CA THR A 78 -9.63 0.25 -3.45
C THR A 78 -9.93 0.86 -2.08
N ARG A 79 -10.96 1.68 -1.95
CA ARG A 79 -11.37 2.23 -0.65
C ARG A 79 -12.30 1.25 0.05
N SER A 80 -12.28 1.22 1.37
CA SER A 80 -13.20 0.40 2.18
C SER A 80 -14.65 0.90 2.12
N ASP A 81 -14.86 2.20 1.91
CA ASP A 81 -16.20 2.79 1.79
C ASP A 81 -16.81 2.71 0.37
N ASP A 82 -16.04 2.25 -0.63
CA ASP A 82 -16.57 1.90 -1.95
C ASP A 82 -16.98 0.43 -2.03
N ARG A 83 -18.29 0.17 -1.91
CA ARG A 83 -18.88 -1.17 -2.00
C ARG A 83 -18.64 -1.87 -3.35
N SER A 84 -18.30 -1.13 -4.40
CA SER A 84 -18.00 -1.70 -5.71
C SER A 84 -16.56 -2.19 -5.83
N HIS A 85 -15.70 -1.87 -4.85
CA HIS A 85 -14.26 -2.08 -4.87
C HIS A 85 -13.66 -1.61 -6.20
N THR A 86 -14.04 -0.41 -6.62
CA THR A 86 -13.52 0.22 -7.84
C THR A 86 -12.04 0.48 -7.63
N HIS A 87 -11.21 -0.05 -8.53
CA HIS A 87 -9.78 0.24 -8.47
C HIS A 87 -9.57 1.72 -8.79
N PHE A 88 -8.78 2.38 -7.95
CA PHE A 88 -8.26 3.70 -8.27
C PHE A 88 -6.79 3.63 -8.71
N LEU A 89 -6.11 2.52 -8.42
CA LEU A 89 -4.83 2.12 -8.99
C LEU A 89 -4.90 0.63 -9.31
N GLN A 90 -4.46 0.26 -10.51
CA GLN A 90 -4.22 -1.14 -10.88
C GLN A 90 -2.91 -1.24 -11.67
N THR A 91 -2.06 -2.19 -11.32
CA THR A 91 -0.83 -2.48 -12.07
C THR A 91 -1.10 -3.44 -13.22
N ASN A 92 -0.32 -3.31 -14.29
CA ASN A 92 -0.33 -4.25 -15.43
C ASN A 92 0.80 -5.29 -15.37
N VAL A 93 1.34 -5.60 -14.18
CA VAL A 93 2.55 -6.44 -14.07
C VAL A 93 2.24 -7.92 -14.29
N THR A 94 3.28 -8.67 -14.62
CA THR A 94 3.28 -10.13 -14.77
C THR A 94 4.29 -10.79 -13.84
N GLU A 95 4.98 -10.00 -13.02
CA GLU A 95 6.05 -10.42 -12.11
C GLU A 95 5.62 -10.25 -10.66
N THR A 96 6.09 -11.15 -9.81
CA THR A 96 5.72 -11.22 -8.40
C THR A 96 6.27 -10.00 -7.67
N LEU A 97 5.40 -9.28 -6.96
CA LEU A 97 5.79 -8.24 -6.02
C LEU A 97 6.48 -8.89 -4.81
N GLU A 98 7.79 -9.11 -4.89
CA GLU A 98 8.58 -9.36 -3.69
C GLU A 98 8.84 -8.01 -3.02
N MET A 99 8.10 -7.72 -1.94
CA MET A 99 8.45 -6.62 -1.04
C MET A 99 9.79 -6.98 -0.39
N ALA A 100 10.87 -6.52 -1.03
CA ALA A 100 12.21 -6.97 -0.72
C ALA A 100 12.64 -6.49 0.67
N LYS A 101 13.39 -7.34 1.37
CA LYS A 101 13.96 -7.17 2.71
C LYS A 101 15.11 -6.14 2.78
N PHE A 102 15.03 -5.04 2.05
CA PHE A 102 16.10 -4.05 1.98
C PHE A 102 15.60 -2.69 2.47
N GLY A 103 16.49 -1.96 3.15
CA GLY A 103 16.20 -0.61 3.63
C GLY A 103 15.98 0.38 2.49
N PHE A 104 15.64 1.59 2.87
CA PHE A 104 15.39 2.69 1.95
C PHE A 104 16.69 3.17 1.26
N SER A 105 16.53 3.84 0.11
CA SER A 105 17.61 4.43 -0.69
C SER A 105 17.03 5.68 -1.37
N ASP A 106 17.86 6.66 -1.72
CA ASP A 106 17.49 7.89 -2.46
C ASP A 106 16.96 7.65 -3.90
N ARG A 107 15.91 6.83 -4.00
CA ARG A 107 15.15 6.31 -5.16
C ARG A 107 14.15 5.24 -4.71
N CYS A 108 13.18 4.92 -5.56
CA CYS A 108 12.41 3.68 -5.41
C CYS A 108 13.25 2.45 -5.76
N LEU A 109 13.28 1.44 -4.89
CA LEU A 109 13.95 0.16 -5.15
C LEU A 109 13.22 -0.70 -6.18
N GLY A 110 11.90 -0.56 -6.27
CA GLY A 110 11.07 -1.17 -7.30
C GLY A 110 10.06 -0.17 -7.84
N SER A 111 9.59 -0.35 -9.08
CA SER A 111 8.44 0.41 -9.58
C SER A 111 7.65 -0.38 -10.62
N CYS A 112 6.36 -0.11 -10.70
CA CYS A 112 5.43 -0.73 -11.65
C CYS A 112 4.59 0.35 -12.32
N ASN A 113 4.29 0.15 -13.61
CA ASN A 113 3.32 1.00 -14.31
C ASN A 113 1.91 0.72 -13.79
N VAL A 114 1.14 1.78 -13.61
CA VAL A 114 -0.25 1.69 -13.13
C VAL A 114 -1.22 2.38 -14.08
N GLN A 115 -2.46 1.94 -14.00
CA GLN A 115 -3.62 2.63 -14.54
C GLN A 115 -4.40 3.21 -13.36
N TYR A 116 -4.67 4.51 -13.42
CA TYR A 116 -5.54 5.16 -12.46
C TYR A 116 -6.99 5.11 -12.91
N GLY A 117 -7.90 4.96 -11.95
CA GLY A 117 -9.33 4.84 -12.19
C GLY A 117 -10.15 5.42 -11.05
N GLY A 118 -11.47 5.23 -11.10
CA GLY A 118 -12.39 5.57 -10.02
C GLY A 118 -12.19 6.98 -9.46
N GLN A 119 -12.03 7.06 -8.14
CA GLN A 119 -11.93 8.32 -7.38
C GLN A 119 -10.49 8.63 -6.92
N TYR A 120 -9.47 8.20 -7.67
CA TYR A 120 -8.07 8.38 -7.26
C TYR A 120 -7.74 9.85 -6.92
N LYS A 121 -8.26 10.82 -7.67
CA LYS A 121 -8.02 12.26 -7.43
C LYS A 121 -8.53 12.80 -6.11
N SER A 122 -9.50 12.12 -5.49
CA SER A 122 -10.07 12.49 -4.19
C SER A 122 -9.72 11.45 -3.11
N THR A 123 -8.64 10.68 -3.33
CA THR A 123 -8.12 9.69 -2.41
C THR A 123 -6.80 10.19 -1.85
N GLU A 124 -6.64 10.21 -0.54
CA GLU A 124 -5.38 10.59 0.10
C GLU A 124 -4.28 9.59 -0.28
N GLY A 125 -3.06 10.10 -0.47
CA GLY A 125 -1.92 9.38 -1.03
C GLY A 125 -1.81 9.38 -2.56
N PHE A 126 -2.76 9.98 -3.28
CA PHE A 126 -2.77 10.08 -4.75
C PHE A 126 -2.46 11.48 -5.29
N GLN A 127 -2.14 12.43 -4.42
CA GLN A 127 -1.89 13.82 -4.78
C GLN A 127 -0.75 13.97 -5.80
N GLN A 128 0.29 13.13 -5.71
CA GLN A 128 1.42 13.12 -6.66
C GLN A 128 1.20 12.25 -7.89
N ALA A 129 0.00 11.67 -8.09
CA ALA A 129 -0.31 10.77 -9.21
C ALA A 129 -0.03 11.37 -10.59
N SER A 130 -0.13 12.70 -10.73
CA SER A 130 0.16 13.45 -11.96
C SER A 130 1.52 14.16 -11.98
N CYS A 131 2.31 14.06 -10.90
CA CYS A 131 3.62 14.69 -10.84
C CYS A 131 4.66 13.85 -11.59
N ASN A 132 5.60 14.49 -12.29
CA ASN A 132 6.72 13.82 -12.93
C ASN A 132 8.01 14.18 -12.22
N GLY A 133 8.45 13.28 -11.35
CA GLY A 133 9.61 13.46 -10.50
C GLY A 133 10.86 12.77 -11.03
N ASN A 134 11.96 12.95 -10.32
CA ASN A 134 13.28 12.45 -10.71
C ASN A 134 13.61 11.08 -10.09
N ILE A 135 13.00 10.69 -8.96
CA ILE A 135 13.10 9.30 -8.45
C ILE A 135 11.98 8.40 -8.98
N GLN A 136 10.84 8.99 -9.35
CA GLN A 136 9.73 8.29 -9.99
C GLN A 136 8.88 9.26 -10.81
N SER A 137 8.22 8.75 -11.84
CA SER A 137 7.30 9.49 -12.71
C SER A 137 5.83 9.21 -12.39
N VAL A 138 4.95 10.06 -12.91
CA VAL A 138 3.51 9.83 -13.10
C VAL A 138 3.21 8.43 -13.67
N LEU A 139 2.01 7.91 -13.35
CA LEU A 139 1.53 6.56 -13.72
C LEU A 139 2.40 5.42 -13.19
N LYS A 140 3.03 5.60 -12.03
CA LYS A 140 3.76 4.55 -11.34
C LYS A 140 3.31 4.36 -9.89
N ILE A 141 3.50 3.14 -9.42
CA ILE A 141 3.68 2.84 -8.00
C ILE A 141 5.13 2.41 -7.80
N GLY A 142 5.78 2.96 -6.78
CA GLY A 142 7.14 2.66 -6.38
C GLY A 142 7.15 1.91 -5.06
N PHE A 143 8.22 1.18 -4.77
CA PHE A 143 8.37 0.39 -3.56
C PHE A 143 9.66 0.77 -2.85
N LEU A 144 9.56 0.96 -1.52
CA LEU A 144 10.67 1.36 -0.65
C LEU A 144 11.40 2.57 -1.26
N CYS A 145 10.64 3.64 -1.41
CA CYS A 145 11.11 4.88 -1.99
C CYS A 145 11.56 5.80 -0.88
N ASP A 146 12.72 6.41 -1.08
CA ASP A 146 13.25 7.45 -0.21
C ASP A 146 13.84 8.58 -1.05
N TRP A 147 13.89 9.76 -0.46
CA TRP A 147 14.38 10.98 -1.07
C TRP A 147 15.19 11.81 -0.08
N ASP A 148 16.43 12.10 -0.48
CA ASP A 148 17.38 12.95 0.23
C ASP A 148 17.58 12.51 1.69
N SER A 149 17.23 13.36 2.65
CA SER A 149 17.59 13.16 4.05
C SER A 149 16.48 12.58 4.90
N GLY A 150 15.34 12.12 4.37
CA GLY A 150 14.34 11.47 5.24
C GLY A 150 12.92 11.19 4.73
N ASP A 151 12.52 11.71 3.57
CA ASP A 151 11.16 11.47 3.10
C ASP A 151 11.06 10.05 2.54
N GLY A 152 10.18 9.22 3.08
CA GLY A 152 10.09 7.81 2.70
C GLY A 152 8.67 7.26 2.59
N SER A 153 8.48 6.30 1.68
CA SER A 153 7.27 5.50 1.64
C SER A 153 7.51 4.06 1.20
N VAL A 154 6.78 3.14 1.84
CA VAL A 154 6.81 1.72 1.50
C VAL A 154 6.21 1.51 0.11
N MET A 155 5.11 2.20 -0.22
CA MET A 155 4.58 2.26 -1.57
C MET A 155 4.26 3.69 -2.01
N MET A 156 5.12 4.27 -2.85
CA MET A 156 4.96 5.63 -3.35
C MET A 156 4.07 5.68 -4.58
N ILE A 157 3.07 6.56 -4.61
CA ILE A 157 2.08 6.62 -5.70
C ILE A 157 2.26 7.91 -6.50
N GLY A 158 2.66 7.77 -7.76
CA GLY A 158 2.96 8.90 -8.63
C GLY A 158 4.43 9.31 -8.61
N GLY A 159 4.70 10.58 -8.91
CA GLY A 159 6.07 11.07 -9.02
C GLY A 159 6.67 11.49 -7.67
N GLY A 160 7.98 11.35 -7.53
CA GLY A 160 8.71 11.74 -6.31
C GLY A 160 10.05 12.43 -6.60
N GLY A 161 10.61 13.07 -5.58
CA GLY A 161 11.87 13.83 -5.62
C GLY A 161 11.66 15.32 -5.83
N SER A 162 12.71 16.12 -6.06
CA SER A 162 12.67 17.60 -6.00
C SER A 162 11.60 18.31 -6.83
N ASN A 163 11.10 17.70 -7.90
CA ASN A 163 10.03 18.27 -8.74
C ASN A 163 8.61 17.90 -8.26
N CYS A 164 8.54 17.02 -7.26
CA CYS A 164 7.37 16.55 -6.57
C CYS A 164 7.57 16.81 -5.06
N LEU A 165 6.55 16.55 -4.25
CA LEU A 165 6.68 16.64 -2.80
C LEU A 165 7.38 15.37 -2.30
N GLY A 166 8.71 15.31 -2.40
CA GLY A 166 9.52 14.26 -1.78
C GLY A 166 9.15 12.82 -2.17
N ALA A 167 9.28 11.91 -1.20
CA ALA A 167 8.83 10.51 -1.27
C ALA A 167 7.86 10.12 -0.13
N ASP A 168 7.38 11.10 0.63
CA ASP A 168 6.50 11.05 1.81
C ASP A 168 5.00 11.00 1.44
N HIS A 169 4.65 10.21 0.41
CA HIS A 169 3.27 10.07 -0.03
C HIS A 169 2.96 8.67 -0.56
N GLY A 170 1.70 8.27 -0.46
CA GLY A 170 1.23 6.94 -0.86
C GLY A 170 0.83 6.11 0.36
N ILE A 171 1.43 4.92 0.50
CA ILE A 171 1.12 3.95 1.57
C ILE A 171 2.38 3.67 2.39
N GLY A 172 2.24 3.67 3.71
CA GLY A 172 3.31 3.45 4.68
C GLY A 172 4.36 4.54 4.60
N ILE A 173 4.03 5.72 5.11
CA ILE A 173 4.85 6.93 5.00
C ILE A 173 5.66 7.09 6.28
N THR A 174 6.95 7.40 6.12
CA THR A 174 7.87 7.80 7.18
C THR A 174 8.53 9.12 6.78
N GLU A 175 8.62 10.06 7.71
CA GLU A 175 9.32 11.35 7.54
C GLU A 175 10.61 11.39 8.38
N ASP A 176 11.07 10.25 8.86
CA ASP A 176 12.26 10.21 9.69
C ASP A 176 13.53 10.38 8.86
N ASN A 177 14.51 11.10 9.41
CA ASN A 177 15.75 11.34 8.70
C ASN A 177 16.40 10.00 8.33
N GLU A 178 16.54 9.72 7.03
CA GLU A 178 16.91 8.43 6.42
C GLU A 178 15.80 7.37 6.25
N ALA A 179 14.53 7.77 6.05
CA ALA A 179 13.39 6.92 5.73
C ALA A 179 13.44 5.58 6.50
N SER A 180 13.09 5.65 7.77
CA SER A 180 13.28 4.53 8.69
C SER A 180 11.96 4.19 9.38
N PHE A 181 11.87 2.97 9.89
CA PHE A 181 10.87 2.62 10.89
C PHE A 181 11.36 2.95 12.31
N GLU A 182 12.62 3.34 12.52
CA GLU A 182 13.24 3.35 13.85
C GLU A 182 13.07 4.67 14.63
N TYR A 183 12.53 5.75 14.02
CA TYR A 183 12.14 6.93 14.79
C TYR A 183 10.74 7.49 14.43
N GLY A 184 9.87 7.49 15.43
CA GLY A 184 8.48 7.96 15.35
C GLY A 184 8.29 9.49 15.32
N SER A 185 9.07 10.24 14.55
CA SER A 185 8.83 11.68 14.42
C SER A 185 7.54 11.99 13.64
N ARG A 186 7.25 11.22 12.57
CA ARG A 186 5.96 11.17 11.86
C ARG A 186 5.83 9.94 10.96
N GLU A 187 4.77 9.17 11.20
CA GLU A 187 4.47 7.93 10.51
C GLU A 187 2.95 7.76 10.33
N THR A 188 2.53 7.50 9.09
CA THR A 188 1.12 7.37 8.69
C THR A 188 0.92 6.17 7.77
N ASP A 189 -0.24 5.52 7.85
CA ASP A 189 -0.50 4.31 7.06
C ASP A 189 -0.72 4.64 5.58
N PHE A 190 -1.30 5.81 5.29
CA PHE A 190 -1.35 6.37 3.94
C PHE A 190 -1.69 7.87 3.97
N GLY A 191 -1.24 8.60 2.95
CA GLY A 191 -1.46 10.05 2.86
C GLY A 191 -0.42 10.78 2.03
N GLN A 192 -0.26 12.06 2.30
CA GLN A 192 0.86 12.88 1.82
C GLN A 192 1.20 13.86 2.92
N ASP A 193 2.44 13.82 3.43
CA ASP A 193 2.89 14.72 4.51
C ASP A 193 1.85 14.70 5.68
N GLU A 194 1.48 15.85 6.24
CA GLU A 194 0.45 16.00 7.27
C GLU A 194 -1.00 15.74 6.80
N THR A 195 -1.24 15.55 5.49
CA THR A 195 -2.58 15.38 4.96
C THR A 195 -3.01 13.91 4.98
N VAL A 196 -3.72 13.56 6.04
CA VAL A 196 -4.29 12.21 6.25
C VAL A 196 -5.80 12.26 6.41
N THR A 197 -6.45 11.10 6.20
CA THR A 197 -7.87 10.90 6.48
C THR A 197 -8.09 9.64 7.29
N GLU A 198 -9.00 9.74 8.26
CA GLU A 198 -9.50 8.63 9.07
C GLU A 198 -10.88 8.16 8.60
N SER A 199 -11.42 8.72 7.51
CA SER A 199 -12.80 8.44 7.06
C SER A 199 -12.96 7.13 6.30
N TYR A 200 -11.86 6.61 5.76
CA TYR A 200 -11.77 5.36 5.03
C TYR A 200 -10.36 4.80 5.12
N SER A 201 -10.18 3.61 4.58
CA SER A 201 -8.92 2.88 4.49
C SER A 201 -8.70 2.38 3.07
N LEU A 202 -7.45 2.05 2.76
CA LEU A 202 -7.09 1.50 1.45
C LEU A 202 -6.93 -0.02 1.57
N ASN A 203 -7.70 -0.75 0.78
CA ASN A 203 -7.55 -2.18 0.59
C ASN A 203 -6.50 -2.46 -0.48
N LEU A 204 -5.60 -3.39 -0.22
CA LEU A 204 -4.62 -3.91 -1.17
C LEU A 204 -5.06 -5.30 -1.66
N TRP A 205 -5.06 -5.49 -2.97
CA TRP A 205 -5.56 -6.72 -3.59
C TRP A 205 -4.56 -7.26 -4.60
N ILE A 206 -4.55 -8.58 -4.76
CA ILE A 206 -3.79 -9.26 -5.80
C ILE A 206 -4.63 -10.27 -6.58
N ARG A 207 -4.22 -10.55 -7.82
CA ARG A 207 -4.80 -11.58 -8.69
C ARG A 207 -3.75 -12.23 -9.57
#